data_AF-A0A443RVN0-F1
#
_entry.id   AF-A0A443RVN0-F1
#
_cell.length_a   1.000
_cell.length_b   1.000
_cell.length_c   1.000
_cell.angle_alpha   90.00
_cell.angle_beta   90.00
_cell.angle_gamma   90.00
#
_symmetry.space_group_name_H-M   'P 1'
#
loop_
_entity.id
_entity.type
_entity.pdbx_description
1 polymer ?
#
loop_
_entity_poly.entity_id
_entity_poly.type
_entity_poly.pdbx_seq_one_letter_code
_entity_poly.pdbx_strand_id
1 'polypeptide(L)'
;RQPWILNRYLDWAFNESSRIRKQDGSSVFRSVAGNNFGRDLAFSYLRDKWDAIVDYYGKSFFSFGNLVKGVSSSFNTKFELQQLRQFYSEKKGNLGSAERSFKQSVENTEANVEWMQRNYGEIQTWILKQSKNLKNR
;
A
#
# COMPACT_ATOMS: atom_id res chain seq x y z
N ARG A 1 -12.13 4.96 -15.40
CA ARG A 1 -11.20 3.88 -14.95
C ARG A 1 -12.04 2.71 -14.47
N GLN A 2 -11.67 1.46 -14.71
CA GLN A 2 -12.53 0.30 -14.37
C GLN A 2 -11.88 -0.57 -13.26
N PRO A 3 -12.41 -0.58 -12.01
CA PRO A 3 -11.79 -1.27 -10.86
C PRO A 3 -11.62 -2.79 -11.02
N TRP A 4 -12.57 -3.45 -11.69
CA TRP A 4 -12.52 -4.90 -11.98
C TRP A 4 -11.26 -5.34 -12.75
N ILE A 5 -10.67 -4.45 -13.57
CA ILE A 5 -9.42 -4.75 -14.28
C ILE A 5 -8.26 -4.82 -13.29
N LEU A 6 -8.20 -3.89 -12.33
CA LEU A 6 -7.16 -3.90 -11.31
C LEU A 6 -7.24 -5.15 -10.43
N ASN A 7 -8.44 -5.57 -10.07
CA ASN A 7 -8.64 -6.81 -9.30
C ASN A 7 -8.16 -8.03 -10.10
N ARG A 8 -8.49 -8.11 -11.40
CA ARG A 8 -8.00 -9.17 -12.28
C ARG A 8 -6.47 -9.20 -12.37
N TYR A 9 -5.81 -8.04 -12.43
CA TYR A 9 -4.34 -7.99 -12.43
C TYR A 9 -3.74 -8.46 -11.10
N LEU A 10 -4.40 -8.18 -9.97
CA LEU A 10 -4.00 -8.70 -8.66
C LEU A 10 -4.16 -10.24 -8.62
N ASP A 11 -5.28 -10.77 -9.13
CA ASP A 11 -5.50 -12.22 -9.23
C ASP A 11 -4.43 -12.88 -10.11
N TRP A 12 -4.11 -12.30 -11.27
CA TRP A 12 -3.08 -12.82 -12.16
C TRP A 12 -1.68 -12.73 -11.54
N ALA A 13 -1.38 -11.68 -10.78
CA ALA A 13 -0.06 -11.50 -10.16
C ALA A 13 0.33 -12.65 -9.21
N PHE A 14 -0.66 -13.34 -8.63
CA PHE A 14 -0.46 -14.41 -7.64
C PHE A 14 -1.09 -15.74 -8.07
N ASN A 15 -1.14 -16.01 -9.38
CA ASN A 15 -1.68 -17.25 -9.93
C ASN A 15 -0.69 -17.90 -10.92
N GLU A 16 -0.32 -19.16 -10.65
CA GLU A 16 0.69 -19.92 -11.41
C GLU A 16 0.25 -20.20 -12.85
N SER A 17 -1.07 -20.30 -13.09
CA SER A 17 -1.65 -20.54 -14.41
C SER A 17 -1.88 -19.24 -15.21
N SER A 18 -1.53 -18.09 -14.65
CA SER A 18 -1.68 -16.81 -15.35
C SER A 18 -0.54 -16.56 -16.34
N ARG A 19 -0.70 -15.54 -17.19
CA ARG A 19 0.37 -15.08 -18.09
C ARG A 19 1.47 -14.28 -17.39
N ILE A 20 1.28 -13.93 -16.12
CA ILE A 20 2.25 -13.15 -15.33
C ILE A 20 3.18 -14.14 -14.64
N ARG A 21 4.48 -14.01 -14.88
CA ARG A 21 5.47 -14.89 -14.25
C ARG A 21 5.57 -14.58 -12.77
N LYS A 22 5.84 -15.61 -11.96
CA LYS A 22 5.91 -15.51 -10.49
C LYS A 22 6.81 -14.38 -9.98
N GLN A 23 7.97 -14.18 -10.60
CA GLN A 23 8.91 -13.12 -10.27
C GLN A 23 8.40 -11.70 -10.60
N ASP A 24 7.51 -11.57 -11.58
CA ASP A 24 6.96 -10.30 -12.05
C ASP A 24 5.72 -9.88 -11.24
N GLY A 25 5.09 -10.81 -10.52
CA GLY A 25 3.87 -10.58 -9.74
C GLY A 25 4.01 -9.42 -8.74
N SER A 26 5.16 -9.32 -8.06
CA SER A 26 5.41 -8.22 -7.11
C SER A 26 5.45 -6.84 -7.76
N SER A 27 5.99 -6.73 -8.98
CA SER A 27 6.04 -5.50 -9.76
C SER A 27 4.65 -5.08 -10.25
N VAL A 28 3.84 -6.06 -10.69
CA VAL A 28 2.44 -5.83 -11.09
C VAL A 28 1.63 -5.34 -9.90
N PHE A 29 1.75 -6.01 -8.76
CA PHE A 29 1.11 -5.59 -7.52
C PHE A 29 1.47 -4.15 -7.13
N ARG A 30 2.77 -3.81 -7.16
CA ARG A 30 3.24 -2.45 -6.84
C ARG A 30 2.69 -1.41 -7.81
N SER A 31 2.54 -1.76 -9.08
CA SER A 31 1.97 -0.88 -10.10
C SER A 31 0.49 -0.59 -9.84
N VAL A 32 -0.27 -1.59 -9.38
CA VAL A 32 -1.66 -1.39 -8.95
C VAL A 32 -1.70 -0.54 -7.67
N ALA A 33 -0.85 -0.86 -6.69
CA ALA A 33 -0.80 -0.18 -5.40
C ALA A 33 -0.36 1.30 -5.48
N GLY A 34 0.41 1.68 -6.51
CA GLY A 34 0.86 3.06 -6.71
C GLY A 34 -0.22 4.02 -7.21
N ASN A 35 -1.41 3.52 -7.55
CA ASN A 35 -2.55 4.33 -7.99
C ASN A 35 -3.51 4.59 -6.82
N ASN A 36 -3.96 5.82 -6.55
CA ASN A 36 -4.88 6.08 -5.44
C ASN A 36 -6.10 5.13 -5.38
N PHE A 37 -6.70 4.80 -6.53
CA PHE A 37 -7.82 3.86 -6.59
C PHE A 37 -7.38 2.40 -6.45
N GLY A 38 -6.20 2.05 -6.97
CA GLY A 38 -5.66 0.70 -6.92
C GLY A 38 -5.01 0.35 -5.59
N ARG A 39 -4.57 1.36 -4.83
CA ARG A 39 -3.95 1.23 -3.52
C ARG A 39 -4.85 0.57 -2.51
N ASP A 40 -6.06 1.12 -2.34
CA ASP A 40 -7.01 0.61 -1.35
C ASP A 40 -7.46 -0.80 -1.72
N LEU A 41 -7.69 -1.05 -3.02
CA LEU A 41 -7.96 -2.39 -3.55
C LEU A 41 -6.81 -3.37 -3.30
N ALA A 42 -5.57 -2.96 -3.58
CA ALA A 42 -4.39 -3.79 -3.39
C ALA A 42 -4.11 -4.06 -1.90
N PHE A 43 -4.40 -3.09 -1.02
CA PHE A 43 -4.32 -3.28 0.43
C PHE A 43 -5.34 -4.31 0.91
N SER A 44 -6.62 -4.15 0.54
CA SER A 44 -7.67 -5.13 0.87
C SER A 44 -7.32 -6.51 0.31
N TYR A 45 -6.89 -6.60 -0.95
CA TYR A 45 -6.47 -7.85 -1.56
C TYR A 45 -5.32 -8.51 -0.80
N LEU A 46 -4.26 -7.76 -0.47
CA LEU A 46 -3.10 -8.27 0.25
C LEU A 46 -3.49 -8.79 1.65
N ARG A 47 -4.38 -8.08 2.35
CA ARG A 47 -4.88 -8.50 3.66
C ARG A 47 -5.71 -9.78 3.55
N ASP A 48 -6.66 -9.80 2.63
CA ASP A 48 -7.64 -10.88 2.50
C ASP A 48 -7.02 -12.16 1.89
N LYS A 49 -5.97 -12.02 1.09
CA LYS A 49 -5.25 -13.13 0.44
C LYS A 49 -3.88 -13.41 1.04
N TRP A 50 -3.55 -12.83 2.20
CA TRP A 50 -2.23 -12.93 2.81
C TRP A 50 -1.68 -14.36 2.84
N ASP A 51 -2.44 -15.29 3.41
CA ASP A 51 -1.98 -16.67 3.60
C ASP A 51 -1.80 -17.39 2.25
N ALA A 52 -2.69 -17.15 1.28
CA ALA A 52 -2.55 -17.68 -0.08
C ALA A 52 -1.32 -17.13 -0.81
N ILE A 53 -0.98 -15.85 -0.61
CA ILE A 53 0.23 -15.24 -1.19
C ILE A 53 1.48 -15.82 -0.51
N VAL A 54 1.43 -16.02 0.82
CA VAL A 54 2.49 -16.71 1.60
C VAL A 54 2.74 -18.11 1.06
N ASP A 55 1.69 -18.90 0.87
CA ASP A 55 1.81 -20.25 0.30
C ASP A 55 2.33 -20.22 -1.13
N TYR A 56 1.84 -19.28 -1.94
CA TYR A 56 2.24 -19.11 -3.34
C TYR A 56 3.75 -18.83 -3.48
N TYR A 57 4.32 -17.90 -2.72
CA TYR A 57 5.77 -17.62 -2.80
C TYR A 57 6.63 -18.56 -1.97
N GLY A 58 6.02 -19.32 -1.05
CA GLY A 58 6.72 -20.16 -0.08
C GLY A 58 7.69 -19.35 0.79
N LYS A 59 8.66 -20.03 1.39
CA LYS A 59 9.72 -19.40 2.22
C LYS A 59 10.70 -18.53 1.43
N SER A 60 10.48 -18.26 0.13
CA SER A 60 11.29 -17.30 -0.63
C SER A 60 10.87 -15.87 -0.24
N PHE A 61 11.42 -15.45 0.89
CA PHE A 61 10.83 -14.50 1.83
C PHE A 61 11.03 -13.00 1.48
N PHE A 62 11.72 -12.63 0.41
CA PHE A 62 12.12 -11.22 0.19
C PHE A 62 11.01 -10.30 -0.38
N SER A 63 9.95 -10.85 -0.97
CA SER A 63 8.92 -10.07 -1.66
C SER A 63 7.86 -9.44 -0.73
N PHE A 64 7.50 -10.08 0.38
CA PHE A 64 6.39 -9.64 1.24
C PHE A 64 6.58 -8.26 1.86
N GLY A 65 7.79 -7.98 2.35
CA GLY A 65 8.10 -6.66 2.89
C GLY A 65 7.90 -5.55 1.86
N ASN A 66 8.18 -5.83 0.58
CA ASN A 66 7.98 -4.88 -0.51
C ASN A 66 6.49 -4.74 -0.89
N LEU A 67 5.68 -5.79 -0.75
CA LEU A 67 4.23 -5.69 -0.95
C LEU A 67 3.61 -4.76 0.10
N VAL A 68 3.92 -4.99 1.38
CA VAL A 68 3.42 -4.17 2.50
C VAL A 68 3.83 -2.72 2.33
N LYS A 69 5.14 -2.46 2.11
CA LYS A 69 5.65 -1.12 1.83
C LYS A 69 4.98 -0.48 0.60
N GLY A 70 4.73 -1.27 -0.43
CA GLY A 70 4.09 -0.81 -1.66
C GLY A 70 2.70 -0.22 -1.40
N VAL A 71 1.84 -0.95 -0.69
CA VAL A 71 0.47 -0.50 -0.41
C VAL A 71 0.39 0.60 0.64
N SER A 72 1.28 0.58 1.64
CA SER A 72 1.20 1.55 2.74
C SER A 72 2.01 2.83 2.50
N SER A 73 2.81 2.91 1.44
CA SER A 73 3.77 4.02 1.24
C SER A 73 3.13 5.41 1.21
N SER A 74 1.88 5.53 0.77
CA SER A 74 1.13 6.79 0.70
C SER A 74 0.07 6.95 1.78
N PHE A 75 0.00 6.02 2.75
CA PHE A 75 -0.93 6.15 3.86
C PHE A 75 -0.55 7.34 4.73
N ASN A 76 -1.53 8.15 5.07
CA ASN A 76 -1.34 9.41 5.77
C ASN A 76 -2.56 9.83 6.63
N THR A 77 -3.55 8.95 6.79
CA THR A 77 -4.72 9.16 7.65
C THR A 77 -4.71 8.25 8.87
N LYS A 78 -5.38 8.68 9.96
CA LYS A 78 -5.53 7.87 11.19
C LYS A 78 -6.21 6.54 10.92
N PHE A 79 -7.18 6.53 9.99
CA PHE A 79 -7.91 5.31 9.61
C PHE A 79 -6.99 4.29 8.92
N GLU A 80 -6.17 4.73 7.97
CA GLU A 80 -5.17 3.87 7.31
C GLU A 80 -4.16 3.32 8.32
N LEU A 81 -3.67 4.15 9.25
CA LEU A 81 -2.77 3.71 10.32
C LEU A 81 -3.41 2.62 11.18
N GLN A 82 -4.68 2.81 11.57
CA GLN A 82 -5.41 1.82 12.35
C GLN A 82 -5.57 0.50 11.59
N GLN A 83 -5.97 0.55 10.32
CA GLN A 83 -6.09 -0.64 9.48
C GLN A 83 -4.76 -1.39 9.34
N LEU A 84 -3.65 -0.67 9.17
CA LEU A 84 -2.33 -1.28 9.05
C LEU A 84 -1.86 -1.92 10.36
N ARG A 85 -2.12 -1.28 11.51
CA ARG A 85 -1.85 -1.85 12.84
C ARG A 85 -2.68 -3.09 13.11
N GLN A 86 -3.96 -3.07 12.74
CA GLN A 86 -4.84 -4.23 12.86
C GLN A 86 -4.32 -5.39 12.01
N PHE A 87 -4.00 -5.13 10.73
CA PHE A 87 -3.47 -6.16 9.83
C PHE A 87 -2.15 -6.77 10.37
N TYR A 88 -1.24 -5.93 10.88
CA TYR A 88 -0.03 -6.40 11.55
C TYR A 88 -0.33 -7.31 12.74
N SER A 89 -1.29 -6.92 13.60
CA SER A 89 -1.66 -7.70 14.78
C SER A 89 -2.29 -9.04 14.42
N GLU A 90 -3.16 -9.07 13.41
CA GLU A 90 -3.84 -10.28 12.92
C GLU A 90 -2.84 -11.30 12.36
N LYS A 91 -1.73 -10.85 11.77
CA LYS A 91 -0.75 -11.71 11.11
C LYS A 91 0.53 -11.93 11.88
N LYS A 92 0.73 -11.32 13.06
CA LYS A 92 1.98 -11.30 13.86
C LYS A 92 2.66 -12.67 14.07
N GLY A 93 1.92 -13.78 14.05
CA GLY A 93 2.46 -15.15 14.13
C GLY A 93 2.95 -15.75 12.81
N ASN A 94 2.60 -15.16 11.67
CA ASN A 94 2.88 -15.64 10.31
C ASN A 94 3.50 -14.54 9.41
N LEU A 95 4.23 -13.58 9.99
CA LEU A 95 4.87 -12.51 9.22
C LEU A 95 6.22 -12.92 8.61
N GLY A 96 6.92 -13.89 9.21
CA GLY A 96 8.23 -14.34 8.76
C GLY A 96 9.20 -13.16 8.54
N SER A 97 9.81 -13.06 7.36
CA SER A 97 10.71 -11.94 7.01
C SER A 97 10.02 -10.58 6.87
N ALA A 98 8.68 -10.55 6.73
CA ALA A 98 7.94 -9.31 6.54
C ALA A 98 7.83 -8.51 7.84
N GLU A 99 8.04 -9.13 9.01
CA GLU A 99 7.94 -8.55 10.35
C GLU A 99 8.58 -7.15 10.44
N ARG A 100 9.86 -7.04 10.04
CA ARG A 100 10.59 -5.77 10.08
C ARG A 100 9.98 -4.73 9.13
N SER A 101 9.60 -5.15 7.92
CA SER A 101 9.02 -4.24 6.93
C SER A 101 7.63 -3.76 7.33
N PHE A 102 6.88 -4.59 8.05
CA PHE A 102 5.58 -4.24 8.60
C PHE A 102 5.69 -3.18 9.68
N LYS A 103 6.61 -3.36 10.65
CA LYS A 103 6.90 -2.36 11.69
C LYS A 103 7.29 -1.03 11.07
N GLN A 104 8.25 -1.05 10.13
CA GLN A 104 8.66 0.15 9.39
C GLN A 104 7.50 0.81 8.64
N SER A 105 6.57 0.03 8.10
CA SER A 105 5.40 0.56 7.39
C SER A 105 4.43 1.24 8.34
N VAL A 106 4.24 0.71 9.56
CA VAL A 106 3.45 1.34 10.63
C VAL A 106 4.11 2.64 11.07
N GLU A 107 5.41 2.63 11.37
CA GLU A 107 6.20 3.80 11.77
C GLU A 107 6.14 4.91 10.71
N ASN A 108 6.34 4.57 9.44
CA ASN A 108 6.25 5.53 8.33
C ASN A 108 4.84 6.12 8.20
N THR A 109 3.80 5.28 8.35
CA THR A 109 2.40 5.75 8.27
C THR A 109 2.08 6.71 9.42
N GLU A 110 2.58 6.42 10.62
CA GLU A 110 2.45 7.29 11.80
C GLU A 110 3.13 8.63 11.57
N ALA A 111 4.37 8.63 11.06
CA ALA A 111 5.09 9.84 10.68
C ALA A 111 4.33 10.66 9.61
N ASN A 112 3.76 10.00 8.60
CA ASN A 112 2.96 10.66 7.56
C ASN A 112 1.69 11.30 8.14
N VAL A 113 1.00 10.62 9.05
CA VAL A 113 -0.20 11.13 9.73
C VAL A 113 0.13 12.37 10.56
N GLU A 114 1.22 12.34 11.32
CA GLU A 114 1.68 13.49 12.08
C GLU A 114 2.07 14.65 11.17
N TRP A 115 2.78 14.37 10.08
CA TRP A 115 3.15 15.38 9.11
C TRP A 115 1.92 16.06 8.48
N MET A 116 0.90 15.28 8.11
CA MET A 116 -0.36 15.82 7.58
C MET A 116 -1.06 16.70 8.60
N GLN A 117 -1.11 16.29 9.88
CA GLN A 117 -1.75 17.10 10.94
C GLN A 117 -1.04 18.44 11.15
N ARG A 118 0.29 18.47 11.08
CA ARG A 118 1.08 19.68 11.34
C ARG A 118 1.14 20.62 10.13
N ASN A 119 1.26 20.10 8.92
CA ASN A 119 1.67 20.89 7.75
C ASN A 119 0.56 21.11 6.72
N TYR A 120 -0.49 20.27 6.69
CA TYR A 120 -1.48 20.31 5.60
C TYR A 120 -2.20 21.67 5.49
N GLY A 121 -2.66 22.22 6.61
CA GLY A 121 -3.41 23.49 6.62
C GLY A 121 -2.57 24.70 6.17
N GLU A 122 -1.29 24.73 6.58
CA GLU A 122 -0.35 25.79 6.17
C GLU A 122 -0.09 25.73 4.66
N ILE A 123 0.23 24.54 4.15
CA ILE A 123 0.49 24.34 2.71
C ILE A 123 -0.76 24.65 1.89
N GLN A 124 -1.94 24.20 2.32
CA GLN A 124 -3.20 24.50 1.65
C GLN A 124 -3.43 26.02 1.56
N THR A 125 -3.23 26.74 2.66
CA THR A 125 -3.38 28.19 2.72
C THR A 125 -2.40 28.88 1.77
N TRP A 126 -1.14 28.44 1.77
CA TRP A 126 -0.10 28.97 0.88
C TRP A 126 -0.46 28.76 -0.60
N ILE A 127 -0.87 27.56 -1.00
CA ILE A 127 -1.28 27.26 -2.39
C ILE A 127 -2.45 28.14 -2.82
N LEU A 128 -3.48 28.28 -1.98
CA LEU A 128 -4.65 29.10 -2.28
C LEU A 128 -4.29 30.58 -2.45
N LYS A 129 -3.34 31.09 -1.64
CA LYS A 129 -2.83 32.47 -1.77
C LYS A 129 -2.11 32.66 -3.11
N GLN A 130 -1.24 31.73 -3.51
CA GLN A 130 -0.53 31.81 -4.79
C GLN A 130 -1.49 31.72 -5.99
N SER A 131 -2.49 30.84 -5.94
CA SER A 131 -3.48 30.72 -7.01
C SER A 131 -4.30 32.00 -7.20
N LYS A 132 -4.63 32.72 -6.12
CA LYS A 132 -5.32 34.02 -6.20
C LYS A 132 -4.42 35.09 -6.83
N ASN A 133 -3.15 35.14 -6.42
CA ASN A 133 -2.19 36.10 -6.97
C ASN A 133 -1.96 35.90 -8.47
N LEU A 134 -1.97 34.66 -8.96
CA LEU A 134 -1.84 34.34 -10.39
C LEU A 134 -3.08 34.71 -11.21
N LYS A 135 -4.27 34.74 -10.62
CA LYS A 135 -5.52 35.15 -11.31
C LYS A 135 -5.71 36.67 -11.37
N ASN A 136 -5.00 37.41 -10.51
CA ASN A 136 -5.05 38.87 -10.44
C ASN A 136 -3.89 39.53 -11.22
N ARG A 137 -3.09 38.74 -11.95
CA ARG A 137 -2.08 39.19 -12.91
C ARG A 137 -2.61 38.97 -14.32
#